data_AF-A0A954G572-F1
#
_entry.id   AF-A0A954G572-F1
#
_cell.length_a   1.000
_cell.length_b   1.000
_cell.length_c   1.000
_cell.angle_alpha   90.00
_cell.angle_beta   90.00
_cell.angle_gamma   90.00
#
_symmetry.space_group_name_H-M   'P 1'
#
loop_
_entity.id
_entity.type
_entity.pdbx_description
1 polymer ?
#
loop_
_entity_poly.entity_id
_entity_poly.type
_entity_poly.pdbx_seq_one_letter_code
_entity_poly.pdbx_strand_id
1 'polypeptide(L)' 'LVNSMNADFFRNVKTVDGKTVLKNMGPLSSRKLAGHTSSPCTVDWDQDGVRDLIVGAEDGYLYWMQNPRSQK' A
#
# COMPACT_ATOMS: atom_id res chain seq x y z
N LEU A 1 19.32 5.09 5.63
CA LEU A 1 18.47 4.22 4.79
C LEU A 1 17.67 3.32 5.72
N VAL A 2 16.34 3.49 5.77
CA VAL A 2 15.45 2.64 6.55
C VAL A 2 14.97 1.55 5.61
N ASN A 3 15.44 0.33 5.81
CA ASN A 3 14.99 -0.83 5.05
C ASN A 3 13.66 -1.29 5.65
N SER A 4 12.55 -1.09 4.94
CA SER A 4 11.25 -1.65 5.34
C SER A 4 11.12 -3.08 4.81
N MET A 5 10.37 -3.93 5.51
CA MET A 5 10.23 -5.33 5.12
C MET A 5 9.48 -5.49 3.78
N ASN A 6 8.65 -4.52 3.40
CA ASN A 6 7.93 -4.47 2.13
C ASN A 6 7.64 -3.02 1.72
N ALA A 7 6.46 -2.49 2.06
CA ALA A 7 6.07 -1.10 1.91
C ALA A 7 5.25 -0.68 3.14
N ASP A 8 5.60 0.47 3.74
CA ASP A 8 4.85 1.04 4.86
C ASP A 8 3.65 1.83 4.34
N PHE A 9 2.47 1.59 4.92
CA PHE A 9 1.26 2.31 4.58
C PHE A 9 1.20 3.65 5.34
N PHE A 10 1.26 4.75 4.61
CA PHE A 10 1.03 6.08 5.17
C PHE A 10 -0.40 6.53 4.85
N ARG A 11 -1.25 6.61 5.88
CA ARG A 11 -2.64 7.09 5.74
C ARG A 11 -2.69 8.60 5.93
N ASN A 12 -3.25 9.33 4.96
CA ASN A 12 -3.65 10.72 5.18
C ASN A 12 -4.77 10.76 6.23
N VAL A 13 -4.51 11.43 7.35
CA VAL A 13 -5.44 11.52 8.49
C VAL A 13 -6.08 12.90 8.62
N LYS A 14 -5.41 13.97 8.14
CA LYS A 14 -5.95 15.33 8.13
C LYS A 14 -5.09 16.24 7.25
N THR A 15 -5.68 17.34 6.80
CA THR A 15 -4.96 18.48 6.25
C THR A 15 -5.07 19.64 7.23
N VAL A 16 -3.95 20.22 7.63
CA VAL A 16 -3.89 21.39 8.54
C VAL A 16 -3.00 22.43 7.90
N ASP A 17 -3.52 23.63 7.66
CA ASP A 17 -2.80 24.76 7.05
C ASP A 17 -2.08 24.39 5.73
N GLY A 18 -2.78 23.66 4.87
CA GLY A 18 -2.24 23.18 3.59
C GLY A 18 -1.22 22.05 3.71
N LYS A 19 -0.89 21.60 4.93
CA LYS A 19 0.01 20.46 5.16
C LYS A 19 -0.79 19.18 5.35
N THR A 20 -0.46 18.18 4.55
CA THR A 20 -1.00 16.82 4.70
C THR A 20 -0.32 16.11 5.86
N VAL A 21 -1.10 15.70 6.85
CA VAL A 21 -0.62 14.87 7.95
C VAL A 21 -0.82 13.41 7.58
N LEU A 22 0.30 12.72 7.42
CA LEU A 22 0.36 11.28 7.17
C LEU A 22 0.65 10.54 8.46
N LYS A 23 -0.15 9.52 8.77
CA LYS A 23 0.12 8.57 9.85
C LYS A 23 0.71 7.30 9.26
N ASN A 24 1.88 6.89 9.73
CA ASN A 24 2.43 5.57 9.43
C ASN A 24 1.55 4.52 10.13
N MET A 25 0.97 3.62 9.35
CA MET A 25 0.11 2.53 9.80
C MET A 25 0.87 1.19 9.89
N GLY A 26 2.16 1.20 9.60
CA GLY A 26 3.02 0.03 9.59
C GLY A 26 3.11 -0.65 8.22
N PRO A 27 3.75 -1.82 8.16
CA PRO A 27 3.97 -2.56 6.92
C PRO A 27 2.65 -3.13 6.39
N LEU A 28 2.48 -3.10 5.07
CA LEU A 28 1.30 -3.62 4.37
C LEU A 28 1.13 -5.14 4.51
N SER A 29 2.20 -5.86 4.83
CA SER A 29 2.18 -7.30 5.07
C SER A 29 3.21 -7.68 6.12
N SER A 30 3.04 -8.84 6.75
CA SER A 30 4.08 -9.45 7.60
C SER A 30 5.19 -10.13 6.78
N ARG A 31 4.95 -10.40 5.48
CA ARG A 31 5.95 -11.01 4.59
C ARG A 31 6.98 -9.98 4.12
N LYS A 32 8.25 -10.38 4.13
CA LYS A 32 9.36 -9.58 3.61
C LYS A 32 9.38 -9.71 2.08
N LEU A 33 9.12 -8.62 1.35
CA LEU A 33 8.91 -8.60 -0.11
C LEU A 33 10.11 -8.00 -0.88
N ALA A 34 11.31 -8.12 -0.33
CA ALA A 34 12.54 -7.45 -0.76
C ALA A 34 12.57 -5.93 -0.46
N GLY A 35 13.76 -5.45 -0.10
CA GLY A 35 13.94 -4.20 0.65
C GLY A 35 14.29 -2.97 -0.19
N HIS A 36 14.20 -3.02 -1.52
CA HIS A 36 14.78 -1.97 -2.37
C HIS A 36 13.86 -1.40 -3.47
N THR A 37 12.94 -2.17 -4.05
CA THR A 37 12.03 -1.64 -5.10
C THR A 37 10.65 -2.27 -5.04
N SER A 38 9.70 -1.56 -4.42
CA SER A 38 8.28 -1.84 -4.57
C SER A 38 7.65 -0.79 -5.49
N SER A 39 6.92 -1.22 -6.52
CA SER A 39 6.16 -0.33 -7.41
C SER A 39 4.68 -0.43 -7.09
N PRO A 40 4.17 0.32 -6.08
CA PRO A 40 2.75 0.27 -5.72
C PRO A 40 1.90 0.97 -6.78
N CYS A 41 0.77 0.37 -7.13
CA CYS A 41 -0.28 1.00 -7.93
C CYS A 41 -1.66 0.65 -7.38
N THR A 42 -2.65 1.49 -7.68
CA THR A 42 -4.04 1.22 -7.33
C THR A 42 -4.87 0.91 -8.55
N VAL A 43 -5.62 -0.20 -8.53
CA VAL A 43 -6.50 -0.64 -9.61
C VAL A 43 -7.74 -1.29 -9.01
N ASP A 44 -8.89 -1.11 -9.66
CA ASP A 44 -10.11 -1.86 -9.34
C ASP A 44 -9.96 -3.28 -9.93
N TRP A 45 -9.45 -4.20 -9.12
CA TRP A 45 -9.00 -5.52 -9.59
C TRP A 45 -10.16 -6.53 -9.64
N ASP A 46 -11.09 -6.44 -8.69
CA ASP A 46 -12.26 -7.31 -8.57
C ASP A 46 -13.54 -6.70 -9.19
N GLN A 47 -13.46 -5.50 -9.76
CA GLN A 47 -14.56 -4.80 -10.44
C GLN A 47 -15.72 -4.42 -9.49
N ASP A 48 -15.41 -4.17 -8.22
CA ASP A 48 -16.40 -3.74 -7.22
C ASP A 48 -16.60 -2.21 -7.19
N GLY A 49 -15.88 -1.47 -8.03
CA GLY A 49 -15.91 -0.01 -8.10
C GLY A 49 -15.02 0.68 -7.06
N VAL A 50 -14.25 -0.08 -6.28
CA VAL A 50 -13.31 0.36 -5.26
C VAL A 50 -11.90 -0.06 -5.67
N ARG A 51 -10.96 0.90 -5.75
CA ARG A 51 -9.58 0.56 -6.11
C ARG A 51 -8.86 -0.17 -4.98
N ASP A 52 -8.27 -1.30 -5.31
CA ASP A 52 -7.37 -2.09 -4.48
C ASP A 52 -5.92 -1.65 -4.60
N LEU A 53 -5.07 -2.18 -3.73
CA LEU A 53 -3.63 -2.01 -3.83
C LEU A 53 -2.99 -3.22 -4.53
N ILE A 54 -2.17 -2.94 -5.53
CA ILE A 54 -1.24 -3.92 -6.12
C ILE A 54 0.19 -3.45 -5.90
N VAL A 55 1.05 -4.39 -5.51
CA VAL A 55 2.48 -4.14 -5.30
C VAL A 55 3.28 -5.15 -6.13
N GLY A 56 4.08 -4.65 -7.07
CA GLY A 56 5.12 -5.45 -7.70
C GLY A 56 6.38 -5.48 -6.85
N ALA A 57 7.01 -6.65 -6.75
CA ALA A 57 8.24 -6.87 -5.99
C ALA A 57 9.37 -7.42 -6.86
N GLU A 58 10.61 -7.26 -6.39
CA GLU A 58 11.83 -7.72 -7.08
C GLU A 58 11.94 -9.25 -7.17
N ASP A 59 11.14 -9.99 -6.41
CA ASP A 59 11.04 -11.45 -6.49
C ASP A 59 10.21 -11.93 -7.70
N GLY A 60 9.72 -11.01 -8.53
CA GLY A 60 8.98 -11.31 -9.75
C GLY A 60 7.49 -11.55 -9.54
N TYR A 61 6.97 -11.34 -8.32
CA TYR A 61 5.56 -11.52 -8.00
C TYR A 61 4.78 -10.20 -7.92
N LEU A 62 3.47 -10.32 -8.12
CA LEU A 62 2.48 -9.28 -7.84
C LEU A 62 1.71 -9.65 -6.57
N TYR A 63 1.60 -8.71 -5.65
CA TYR A 63 0.84 -8.82 -4.42
C TYR A 63 -0.41 -7.97 -4.52
N TRP A 64 -1.56 -8.58 -4.29
CA TRP A 64 -2.84 -7.90 -4.25
C TRP A 64 -3.34 -7.80 -2.81
N MET A 65 -3.84 -6.62 -2.45
CA MET A 65 -4.48 -6.35 -1.17
C MET A 65 -5.80 -5.63 -1.42
N GLN A 66 -6.89 -6.32 -1.08
CA GLN A 66 -8.24 -5.80 -1.22
C GLN A 66 -8.45 -4.57 -0.34
N ASN A 67 -9.19 -3.59 -0.86
CA ASN A 67 -9.57 -2.41 -0.12
C ASN A 67 -10.53 -2.78 1.01
N PRO A 68 -10.29 -2.37 2.27
CA PRO A 68 -11.24 -2.63 3.36
C PRO A 68 -12.63 -1.98 3.18
N ARG A 69 -12.79 -1.09 2.18
CA ARG A 69 -14.07 -0.51 1.80
C ARG A 69 -14.83 -1.30 0.74
N SER A 70 -14.20 -2.30 0.12
CA SER A 70 -14.87 -3.24 -0.77
C SER A 70 -16.04 -3.88 -0.03
N GLN A 71 -17.25 -3.62 -0.51
CA GLN A 71 -18.46 -4.18 0.08
C GLN A 71 -18.66 -5.58 -0.52
N LYS A 72 -18.78 -6.59 0.34
CA LYS A 72 -19.24 -7.92 -0.07
C LYS A 72 -20.72 -7.93 -0.38
#